data_AF-A0A101WXL9-F1
#
_entry.id   AF-A0A101WXL9-F1
#
_cell.length_a   1.000
_cell.length_b   1.000
_cell.length_c   1.000
_cell.angle_alpha   90.00
_cell.angle_beta   90.00
_cell.angle_gamma   90.00
#
_symmetry.space_group_name_H-M   'P 1'
#
loop_
_entity.id
_entity.type
_entity.pdbx_description
1 polymer ?
#
loop_
_entity_poly.entity_id
_entity_poly.type
_entity_poly.pdbx_seq_one_letter_code
_entity_poly.pdbx_strand_id
1 'polypeptide(L)'
;MPFTAEPFKALLTDIVTPKYVFSLMNSLKCGLLSDKDLPILTMGTGAKRAIVITGFSVLDYRISNALIYMVLSKCVNNVHTIPTFSASQLSKWTIKVIPFANPWPFSSWDVIRGKESFYLLDDDGIPIRYDALTLKSKYSLKLHGLINEVKPELIIMLTASSEWSIMTPRPISIDGYETAELSPTDFLGHFAHEGYPTIVMTIPRESGLYEITQRIIQLIRDYNVKHEEIKPLELVIRVDGDINNITNIFRLHGFLIGVDGNKLIIRANEKNQFLLNSLIDNNLIEHYFNVEILEVHLQ
;
A
#
# COMPACT_ATOMS: atom_id res chain seq x y z
N MET A 1 -4.21 3.25 29.90
CA MET A 1 -5.40 4.06 30.26
C MET A 1 -6.63 3.39 29.68
N PRO A 2 -7.73 3.21 30.43
CA PRO A 2 -8.94 2.59 29.90
C PRO A 2 -9.73 3.64 29.11
N PHE A 3 -9.75 3.52 27.78
CA PHE A 3 -10.55 4.34 26.86
C PHE A 3 -12.00 3.83 26.80
N THR A 4 -12.71 3.78 27.92
CA THR A 4 -14.02 3.11 28.01
C THR A 4 -15.23 4.06 27.99
N ALA A 5 -15.05 5.38 28.02
CA ALA A 5 -16.20 6.30 28.08
C ALA A 5 -16.79 6.64 26.70
N GLU A 6 -15.97 6.82 25.66
CA GLU A 6 -16.42 7.14 24.29
C GLU A 6 -15.45 6.55 23.24
N PRO A 7 -15.65 5.30 22.77
CA PRO A 7 -14.69 4.63 21.89
C PRO A 7 -14.57 5.27 20.49
N PHE A 8 -15.46 6.21 20.16
CA PHE A 8 -15.38 6.96 18.92
C PHE A 8 -14.55 8.24 19.09
N LYS A 9 -14.54 8.86 20.28
CA LYS A 9 -13.85 10.14 20.51
C LYS A 9 -12.38 10.10 20.13
N ALA A 10 -11.66 9.03 20.53
CA ALA A 10 -10.24 8.87 20.21
C ALA A 10 -9.97 8.86 18.69
N LEU A 11 -10.87 8.28 17.89
CA LEU A 11 -10.73 8.32 16.42
C LEU A 11 -10.95 9.74 15.85
N LEU A 12 -11.64 10.64 16.56
CA LEU A 12 -11.83 12.03 16.08
C LEU A 12 -10.63 12.91 16.41
N THR A 13 -9.93 12.63 17.51
CA THR A 13 -9.00 13.58 18.12
C THR A 13 -7.56 13.10 18.19
N ASP A 14 -7.31 11.80 18.17
CA ASP A 14 -6.03 11.24 18.62
C ASP A 14 -5.41 10.24 17.63
N ILE A 15 -4.12 9.99 17.82
CA ILE A 15 -3.42 8.85 17.23
C ILE A 15 -3.93 7.58 17.94
N VAL A 16 -4.52 6.66 17.20
CA VAL A 16 -4.98 5.37 17.73
C VAL A 16 -4.03 4.25 17.37
N THR A 17 -3.93 3.24 18.25
CA THR A 17 -3.07 2.07 18.01
C THR A 17 -3.78 1.02 17.15
N PRO A 18 -3.07 0.16 16.42
CA PRO A 18 -3.63 -1.01 15.75
C PRO A 18 -4.45 -1.90 16.70
N LYS A 19 -3.94 -2.12 17.92
CA LYS A 19 -4.63 -2.91 18.97
C LYS A 19 -5.95 -2.29 19.40
N TYR A 20 -6.01 -0.95 19.48
CA TYR A 20 -7.25 -0.23 19.78
C TYR A 20 -8.31 -0.51 18.70
N VAL A 21 -7.93 -0.35 17.43
CA VAL A 21 -8.82 -0.56 16.30
C VAL A 21 -9.28 -2.02 16.23
N PHE A 22 -8.36 -2.98 16.40
CA PHE A 22 -8.69 -4.40 16.45
C PHE A 22 -9.70 -4.71 17.56
N SER A 23 -9.49 -4.18 18.77
CA SER A 23 -10.38 -4.38 19.91
C SER A 23 -11.76 -3.75 19.67
N LEU A 24 -11.79 -2.53 19.13
CA LEU A 24 -13.02 -1.79 18.83
C LEU A 24 -13.88 -2.54 17.80
N MET A 25 -13.28 -2.91 16.66
CA MET A 25 -13.97 -3.58 15.56
C MET A 25 -14.51 -4.96 15.99
N ASN A 26 -13.74 -5.73 16.77
CA ASN A 26 -14.20 -7.01 17.32
C ASN A 26 -15.35 -6.83 18.33
N SER A 27 -15.28 -5.82 19.19
CA SER A 27 -16.32 -5.56 20.19
C SER A 27 -17.65 -5.20 19.55
N LEU A 28 -17.59 -4.45 18.43
CA LEU A 28 -18.76 -4.05 17.65
C LEU A 28 -19.19 -5.11 16.62
N LYS A 29 -18.45 -6.22 16.49
CA LYS A 29 -18.62 -7.24 15.44
C LYS A 29 -18.69 -6.61 14.04
N CYS A 30 -17.85 -5.60 13.81
CA CYS A 30 -17.86 -4.81 12.59
C CYS A 30 -16.75 -5.24 11.64
N GLY A 31 -17.10 -5.93 10.56
CA GLY A 31 -16.16 -6.40 9.54
C GLY A 31 -15.39 -7.67 9.90
N LEU A 32 -14.62 -8.17 8.93
CA LEU A 32 -13.68 -9.29 9.10
C LEU A 32 -12.28 -8.74 9.34
N LEU A 33 -11.68 -9.10 10.48
CA LEU A 33 -10.32 -8.75 10.87
C LEU A 33 -9.39 -9.94 10.69
N SER A 34 -8.27 -9.75 9.98
CA SER A 34 -7.29 -10.81 9.72
C SER A 34 -6.18 -10.90 10.78
N ASP A 35 -5.66 -9.77 11.25
CA ASP A 35 -4.46 -9.71 12.09
C ASP A 35 -4.60 -8.58 13.13
N LYS A 36 -4.14 -8.83 14.35
CA LYS A 36 -4.15 -7.87 15.47
C LYS A 36 -3.07 -6.80 15.32
N ASP A 37 -1.95 -7.15 14.73
CA ASP A 37 -0.78 -6.28 14.60
C ASP A 37 -0.81 -5.50 13.27
N LEU A 38 -1.51 -6.02 12.26
CA LEU A 38 -1.81 -5.33 11.00
C LEU A 38 -3.32 -5.46 10.67
N PRO A 39 -4.20 -4.65 11.30
CA PRO A 39 -5.63 -4.73 11.06
C PRO A 39 -5.99 -4.44 9.60
N ILE A 40 -6.64 -5.38 8.94
CA ILE A 40 -7.23 -5.19 7.60
C ILE A 40 -8.73 -5.20 7.77
N LEU A 41 -9.40 -4.11 7.38
CA LEU A 41 -10.85 -3.98 7.49
C LEU A 41 -11.46 -4.31 6.13
N THR A 42 -12.39 -5.26 6.07
CA THR A 42 -13.05 -5.64 4.82
C THR A 42 -14.51 -5.19 4.80
N MET A 43 -14.95 -4.61 3.68
CA MET A 43 -16.33 -4.19 3.42
C MET A 43 -16.83 -4.73 2.08
N GLY A 44 -18.11 -5.06 2.01
CA GLY A 44 -18.74 -5.55 0.79
C GLY A 44 -18.45 -7.02 0.48
N THR A 45 -19.12 -7.52 -0.54
CA THR A 45 -19.10 -8.94 -0.93
C THR A 45 -19.08 -9.13 -2.45
N GLY A 46 -18.84 -8.05 -3.20
CA GLY A 46 -18.82 -8.10 -4.65
C GLY A 46 -17.55 -8.73 -5.22
N ALA A 47 -17.64 -9.12 -6.50
CA ALA A 47 -16.55 -9.81 -7.20
C ALA A 47 -15.34 -8.90 -7.50
N LYS A 48 -15.59 -7.60 -7.71
CA LYS A 48 -14.53 -6.62 -7.93
C LYS A 48 -13.76 -6.36 -6.65
N ARG A 49 -12.45 -6.15 -6.71
CA ARG A 49 -11.59 -6.03 -5.52
C ARG A 49 -10.82 -4.72 -5.51
N ALA A 50 -11.01 -3.90 -4.47
CA ALA A 50 -10.24 -2.69 -4.24
C ALA A 50 -9.50 -2.74 -2.91
N ILE A 51 -8.30 -2.15 -2.85
CA ILE A 51 -7.54 -1.99 -1.62
C ILE A 51 -7.24 -0.49 -1.40
N VAL A 52 -7.55 0.01 -0.20
CA VAL A 52 -7.24 1.38 0.24
C VAL A 52 -6.18 1.31 1.33
N ILE A 53 -5.06 2.00 1.15
CA ILE A 53 -3.86 1.88 1.99
C ILE A 53 -3.43 3.26 2.47
N THR A 54 -3.11 3.37 3.75
CA THR A 54 -2.52 4.57 4.36
C THR A 54 -1.66 4.17 5.55
N GLY A 55 -1.07 5.15 6.25
CA GLY A 55 -0.40 4.89 7.52
C GLY A 55 1.00 4.34 7.34
N PHE A 56 1.70 4.74 6.28
CA PHE A 56 3.16 4.55 6.18
C PHE A 56 3.88 5.50 7.14
N SER A 57 3.26 6.64 7.46
CA SER A 57 3.68 7.56 8.51
C SER A 57 2.65 7.64 9.62
N VAL A 58 3.10 7.89 10.86
CA VAL A 58 2.20 8.29 11.95
C VAL A 58 1.44 9.58 11.61
N LEU A 59 1.99 10.44 10.74
CA LEU A 59 1.36 11.69 10.32
C LEU A 59 0.08 11.45 9.50
N ASP A 60 -0.11 10.24 8.98
CA ASP A 60 -1.32 9.85 8.26
C ASP A 60 -2.49 9.50 9.21
N TYR A 61 -2.33 9.61 10.53
CA TYR A 61 -3.31 9.10 11.51
C TYR A 61 -4.73 9.62 11.29
N ARG A 62 -4.90 10.87 10.80
CA ARG A 62 -6.23 11.41 10.49
C ARG A 62 -6.90 10.70 9.32
N ILE A 63 -6.10 10.33 8.31
CA ILE A 63 -6.55 9.54 7.17
C ILE A 63 -6.89 8.13 7.65
N SER A 64 -6.02 7.50 8.45
CA SER A 64 -6.28 6.19 9.07
C SER A 64 -7.59 6.20 9.86
N ASN A 65 -7.81 7.21 10.68
CA ASN A 65 -9.02 7.38 11.47
C ASN A 65 -10.26 7.58 10.58
N ALA A 66 -10.17 8.36 9.50
CA ALA A 66 -11.26 8.54 8.54
C ALA A 66 -11.66 7.21 7.90
N LEU A 67 -10.68 6.39 7.52
CA LEU A 67 -10.92 5.06 6.97
C LEU A 67 -11.62 4.14 7.98
N ILE A 68 -11.14 4.12 9.23
CA ILE A 68 -11.74 3.31 10.30
C ILE A 68 -13.19 3.76 10.55
N TYR A 69 -13.42 5.08 10.58
CA TYR A 69 -14.76 5.66 10.73
C TYR A 69 -15.71 5.29 9.60
N MET A 70 -15.23 5.35 8.36
CA MET A 70 -15.98 4.94 7.18
C MET A 70 -16.48 3.49 7.31
N VAL A 71 -15.64 2.58 7.81
CA VAL A 71 -16.04 1.18 8.05
C VAL A 71 -17.04 1.09 9.20
N LEU A 72 -16.76 1.74 10.34
CA LEU A 72 -17.61 1.69 11.54
C LEU A 72 -19.03 2.19 11.29
N SER A 73 -19.20 3.20 10.42
CA SER A 73 -20.51 3.76 10.04
C SER A 73 -21.48 2.71 9.48
N LYS A 74 -20.99 1.55 9.01
CA LYS A 74 -21.83 0.44 8.53
C LYS A 74 -22.41 -0.43 9.64
N CYS A 75 -21.79 -0.43 10.81
CA CYS A 75 -22.14 -1.34 11.89
C CYS A 75 -22.82 -0.63 13.06
N VAL A 76 -22.79 0.71 13.06
CA VAL A 76 -23.26 1.52 14.18
C VAL A 76 -24.21 2.60 13.66
N ASN A 77 -25.47 2.53 14.07
CA ASN A 77 -26.53 3.43 13.62
C ASN A 77 -26.36 4.90 14.09
N ASN A 78 -25.40 5.18 14.99
CA ASN A 78 -25.24 6.47 15.69
C ASN A 78 -23.86 7.14 15.49
N VAL A 79 -23.05 6.68 14.53
CA VAL A 79 -21.85 7.44 14.17
C VAL A 79 -22.31 8.68 13.41
N HIS A 80 -21.75 9.86 13.73
CA HIS A 80 -21.97 11.09 12.95
C HIS A 80 -22.01 10.78 11.45
N THR A 81 -22.99 11.31 10.72
CA THR A 81 -23.28 10.99 9.31
C THR A 81 -22.09 11.28 8.39
N ILE A 82 -21.12 10.38 8.37
CA ILE A 82 -19.97 10.37 7.47
C ILE A 82 -20.38 9.52 6.25
N PRO A 83 -20.04 9.94 5.02
CA PRO A 83 -20.29 9.18 3.81
C PRO A 83 -19.75 7.76 3.92
N THR A 84 -20.53 6.82 3.43
CA THR A 84 -20.15 5.41 3.38
C THR A 84 -20.64 4.81 2.08
N PHE A 85 -20.01 3.72 1.63
CA PHE A 85 -20.35 3.07 0.36
C PHE A 85 -21.82 2.67 0.31
N SER A 86 -22.50 2.94 -0.80
CA SER A 86 -23.87 2.46 -0.97
C SER A 86 -23.92 0.92 -1.01
N ALA A 87 -25.06 0.33 -0.66
CA ALA A 87 -25.25 -1.12 -0.80
C ALA A 87 -24.99 -1.60 -2.24
N SER A 88 -25.37 -0.78 -3.23
CA SER A 88 -25.10 -1.05 -4.65
C SER A 88 -23.61 -1.13 -4.97
N GLN A 89 -22.78 -0.22 -4.43
CA GLN A 89 -21.33 -0.27 -4.59
C GLN A 89 -20.74 -1.51 -3.92
N LEU A 90 -21.15 -1.81 -2.68
CA LEU A 90 -20.66 -2.96 -1.92
C LEU A 90 -21.11 -4.32 -2.47
N SER A 91 -22.18 -4.36 -3.27
CA SER A 91 -22.58 -5.56 -4.03
C SER A 91 -21.68 -5.84 -5.23
N LYS A 92 -21.00 -4.81 -5.74
CA LYS A 92 -20.04 -4.91 -6.86
C LYS A 92 -18.61 -5.08 -6.38
N TRP A 93 -18.27 -4.41 -5.28
CA TRP A 93 -16.92 -4.33 -4.75
C TRP A 93 -16.78 -5.02 -3.38
N THR A 94 -15.71 -5.79 -3.24
CA THR A 94 -15.08 -6.11 -1.96
C THR A 94 -13.91 -5.13 -1.76
N ILE A 95 -13.99 -4.33 -0.71
CA ILE A 95 -13.04 -3.25 -0.41
C ILE A 95 -12.29 -3.62 0.85
N LYS A 96 -10.96 -3.74 0.76
CA LYS A 96 -10.07 -3.92 1.92
C LYS A 96 -9.40 -2.59 2.25
N VAL A 97 -9.33 -2.30 3.53
CA VAL A 97 -8.80 -1.05 4.06
C VAL A 97 -7.64 -1.38 5.00
N ILE A 98 -6.49 -0.81 4.73
CA ILE A 98 -5.26 -0.95 5.51
C ILE A 98 -4.96 0.42 6.14
N PRO A 99 -5.44 0.70 7.37
CA PRO A 99 -5.25 1.98 8.02
C PRO A 99 -3.82 2.20 8.54
N PHE A 100 -3.03 1.13 8.68
CA PHE A 100 -1.68 1.18 9.27
C PHE A 100 -0.69 0.33 8.46
N ALA A 101 -0.27 0.79 7.29
CA ALA A 101 0.77 0.09 6.52
C ALA A 101 2.07 -0.08 7.33
N ASN A 102 2.40 0.91 8.17
CA ASN A 102 3.41 0.85 9.20
C ASN A 102 2.76 0.97 10.61
N PRO A 103 2.46 -0.15 11.29
CA PRO A 103 1.74 -0.12 12.57
C PRO A 103 2.60 0.29 13.78
N TRP A 104 3.93 0.21 13.68
CA TRP A 104 4.81 0.42 14.85
C TRP A 104 4.83 1.87 15.36
N PRO A 105 4.97 2.91 14.51
CA PRO A 105 4.95 4.31 14.97
C PRO A 105 3.70 4.68 15.75
N PHE A 106 2.54 4.11 15.39
CA PHE A 106 1.27 4.33 16.07
C PHE A 106 1.23 3.74 17.49
N SER A 107 2.15 2.84 17.81
CA SER A 107 2.28 2.19 19.12
C SER A 107 3.51 2.64 19.92
N SER A 108 4.39 3.45 19.32
CA SER A 108 5.69 3.80 19.88
C SER A 108 5.61 5.02 20.81
N TRP A 109 6.12 4.88 22.03
CA TRP A 109 6.13 5.97 23.01
C TRP A 109 7.04 7.13 22.60
N ASP A 110 8.11 6.83 21.88
CA ASP A 110 9.03 7.83 21.34
C ASP A 110 8.35 8.69 20.26
N VAL A 111 7.54 8.07 19.40
CA VAL A 111 6.75 8.76 18.39
C VAL A 111 5.66 9.61 19.03
N ILE A 112 4.95 9.07 20.03
CA ILE A 112 3.92 9.81 20.79
C ILE A 112 4.53 11.03 21.50
N ARG A 113 5.80 10.96 21.90
CA ARG A 113 6.55 12.08 22.49
C ARG A 113 7.09 13.09 21.45
N GLY A 114 6.81 12.88 20.17
CA GLY A 114 7.16 13.80 19.10
C GLY A 114 8.56 13.59 18.50
N LYS A 115 9.18 12.42 18.68
CA LYS A 115 10.46 12.12 18.00
C LYS A 115 10.24 11.82 16.52
N GLU A 116 10.35 12.86 15.70
CA GLU A 116 10.05 12.81 14.26
C GLU A 116 10.89 11.79 13.47
N SER A 117 12.11 11.50 13.91
CA SER A 117 12.99 10.51 13.27
C SER A 117 12.40 9.10 13.16
N PHE A 118 11.40 8.78 14.00
CA PHE A 118 10.76 7.47 14.06
C PHE A 118 9.41 7.42 13.34
N TYR A 119 8.95 8.51 12.71
CA TYR A 119 7.60 8.59 12.16
C TYR A 119 7.36 7.67 10.95
N LEU A 120 8.43 7.24 10.27
CA LEU A 120 8.38 6.42 9.05
C LEU A 120 9.01 5.03 9.23
N LEU A 121 9.71 4.81 10.35
CA LEU A 121 10.46 3.58 10.58
C LEU A 121 9.59 2.53 11.25
N ASP A 122 9.86 1.26 11.03
CA ASP A 122 9.30 0.17 11.81
C ASP A 122 10.15 -0.13 13.06
N ASP A 123 9.86 -1.24 13.76
CA ASP A 123 10.61 -1.67 14.94
C ASP A 123 12.06 -2.06 14.66
N ASP A 124 12.40 -2.36 13.40
CA ASP A 124 13.74 -2.74 12.97
C ASP A 124 14.51 -1.55 12.34
N GLY A 125 13.92 -0.35 12.39
CA GLY A 125 14.51 0.86 11.81
C GLY A 125 14.40 0.95 10.29
N ILE A 126 13.51 0.15 9.67
CA ILE A 126 13.31 0.11 8.23
C ILE A 126 12.20 1.11 7.85
N PRO A 127 12.45 2.03 6.90
CA PRO A 127 11.41 2.91 6.39
C PRO A 127 10.49 2.13 5.44
N ILE A 128 9.41 1.53 5.95
CA ILE A 128 8.52 0.62 5.19
C ILE A 128 8.12 1.21 3.84
N ARG A 129 7.79 2.51 3.76
CA ARG A 129 7.38 3.16 2.50
C ARG A 129 8.37 2.92 1.36
N TYR A 130 9.68 2.91 1.67
CA TYR A 130 10.76 2.82 0.68
C TYR A 130 11.39 1.42 0.60
N ASP A 131 10.78 0.43 1.24
CA ASP A 131 11.24 -0.97 1.27
C ASP A 131 10.43 -1.86 0.31
N ALA A 132 9.77 -1.27 -0.69
CA ALA A 132 8.89 -2.00 -1.60
C ALA A 132 9.63 -3.00 -2.48
N LEU A 133 10.89 -2.74 -2.82
CA LEU A 133 11.72 -3.62 -3.66
C LEU A 133 12.47 -4.70 -2.87
N THR A 134 12.93 -4.40 -1.65
CA THR A 134 13.75 -5.34 -0.88
C THR A 134 12.95 -6.17 0.10
N LEU A 135 11.75 -5.70 0.48
CA LEU A 135 10.82 -6.39 1.38
C LEU A 135 11.48 -6.88 2.68
N LYS A 136 12.43 -6.11 3.22
CA LYS A 136 13.18 -6.46 4.44
C LYS A 136 12.30 -6.39 5.67
N SER A 137 11.39 -5.43 5.72
CA SER A 137 10.42 -5.34 6.81
C SER A 137 9.37 -6.44 6.69
N LYS A 138 9.06 -7.08 7.82
CA LYS A 138 7.94 -8.03 7.91
C LYS A 138 6.61 -7.41 7.47
N TYR A 139 6.44 -6.10 7.61
CA TYR A 139 5.22 -5.40 7.21
C TYR A 139 5.19 -5.15 5.71
N SER A 140 6.33 -4.80 5.09
CA SER A 140 6.48 -4.72 3.63
C SER A 140 6.13 -6.06 2.99
N LEU A 141 6.67 -7.16 3.53
CA LEU A 141 6.39 -8.52 3.05
C LEU A 141 4.91 -8.90 3.20
N LYS A 142 4.29 -8.60 4.35
CA LYS A 142 2.85 -8.83 4.57
C LYS A 142 1.98 -8.01 3.59
N LEU A 143 2.32 -6.74 3.39
CA LEU A 143 1.58 -5.86 2.48
C LEU A 143 1.66 -6.36 1.04
N HIS A 144 2.87 -6.69 0.59
CA HIS A 144 3.10 -7.24 -0.74
C HIS A 144 2.38 -8.58 -0.95
N GLY A 145 2.51 -9.50 0.00
CA GLY A 145 1.82 -10.80 -0.01
C GLY A 145 0.30 -10.65 -0.09
N LEU A 146 -0.29 -9.71 0.65
CA LEU A 146 -1.72 -9.42 0.59
C LEU A 146 -2.16 -8.95 -0.81
N ILE A 147 -1.39 -8.08 -1.46
CA ILE A 147 -1.71 -7.59 -2.80
C ILE A 147 -1.69 -8.73 -3.81
N ASN A 148 -0.68 -9.61 -3.72
CA ASN A 148 -0.57 -10.81 -4.56
C ASN A 148 -1.70 -11.83 -4.31
N GLU A 149 -2.16 -11.99 -3.08
CA GLU A 149 -3.30 -12.85 -2.72
C GLU A 149 -4.61 -12.27 -3.27
N VAL A 150 -4.85 -10.98 -3.01
CA VAL A 150 -6.11 -10.32 -3.36
C VAL A 150 -6.23 -10.09 -4.85
N LYS A 151 -5.13 -9.77 -5.54
CA LYS A 151 -5.09 -9.36 -6.95
C LYS A 151 -6.11 -8.23 -7.21
N PRO A 152 -5.94 -7.06 -6.58
CA PRO A 152 -6.91 -5.98 -6.67
C PRO A 152 -7.03 -5.43 -8.09
N GLU A 153 -8.24 -5.02 -8.45
CA GLU A 153 -8.54 -4.26 -9.67
C GLU A 153 -8.20 -2.78 -9.50
N LEU A 154 -8.14 -2.30 -8.24
CA LEU A 154 -7.76 -0.94 -7.88
C LEU A 154 -7.01 -0.92 -6.55
N ILE A 155 -5.90 -0.20 -6.52
CA ILE A 155 -5.19 0.19 -5.30
C ILE A 155 -5.32 1.70 -5.14
N ILE A 156 -5.71 2.16 -3.96
CA ILE A 156 -5.74 3.58 -3.60
C ILE A 156 -4.76 3.80 -2.46
N MET A 157 -3.67 4.50 -2.74
CA MET A 157 -2.66 4.90 -1.77
C MET A 157 -2.96 6.31 -1.27
N LEU A 158 -3.04 6.48 0.05
CA LEU A 158 -3.33 7.75 0.69
C LEU A 158 -2.12 8.22 1.50
N THR A 159 -1.82 9.51 1.42
CA THR A 159 -0.73 10.13 2.20
C THR A 159 -1.10 11.54 2.61
N ALA A 160 -0.65 11.97 3.79
CA ALA A 160 -0.78 13.35 4.21
C ALA A 160 0.12 14.28 3.38
N SER A 161 -0.37 15.47 3.04
CA SER A 161 0.33 16.54 2.33
C SER A 161 -0.18 17.91 2.78
N SER A 162 0.31 19.00 2.16
CA SER A 162 -0.26 20.35 2.29
C SER A 162 -1.45 20.57 1.34
N GLU A 163 -1.55 19.78 0.27
CA GLU A 163 -2.52 20.00 -0.80
C GLU A 163 -3.23 18.70 -1.21
N TRP A 164 -4.44 18.88 -1.72
CA TRP A 164 -5.19 17.81 -2.38
C TRP A 164 -4.61 17.55 -3.77
N SER A 165 -4.23 16.31 -4.03
CA SER A 165 -3.88 15.86 -5.38
C SER A 165 -4.35 14.43 -5.59
N ILE A 166 -4.72 14.10 -6.82
CA ILE A 166 -5.06 12.75 -7.27
C ILE A 166 -4.25 12.50 -8.53
N MET A 167 -3.38 11.50 -8.46
CA MET A 167 -2.52 11.12 -9.57
C MET A 167 -2.48 9.61 -9.75
N THR A 168 -1.98 9.19 -10.90
CA THR A 168 -1.75 7.80 -11.27
C THR A 168 -0.26 7.60 -11.51
N PRO A 169 0.41 6.66 -10.82
CA PRO A 169 1.80 6.38 -11.10
C PRO A 169 1.94 5.70 -12.48
N ARG A 170 2.94 6.10 -13.27
CA ARG A 170 3.31 5.38 -14.49
C ARG A 170 3.64 3.91 -14.16
N PRO A 171 3.36 2.96 -15.08
CA PRO A 171 2.93 3.13 -16.48
C PRO A 171 1.41 3.12 -16.69
N ILE A 172 0.62 3.28 -15.62
CA ILE A 172 -0.83 3.11 -15.69
C ILE A 172 -1.51 4.47 -15.61
N SER A 173 -2.47 4.71 -16.52
CA SER A 173 -3.35 5.87 -16.48
C SER A 173 -4.79 5.45 -16.22
N ILE A 174 -5.47 6.17 -15.33
CA ILE A 174 -6.86 5.91 -14.93
C ILE A 174 -7.67 7.20 -15.14
N ASP A 175 -8.77 7.13 -15.88
CA ASP A 175 -9.77 8.22 -16.06
C ASP A 175 -9.21 9.61 -16.45
N GLY A 176 -7.95 9.69 -16.91
CA GLY A 176 -7.29 10.96 -17.25
C GLY A 176 -6.76 11.75 -16.06
N TYR A 177 -6.60 11.13 -14.88
CA TYR A 177 -5.85 11.73 -13.78
C TYR A 177 -4.40 12.05 -14.21
N GLU A 178 -3.81 13.05 -13.55
CA GLU A 178 -2.40 13.40 -13.76
C GLU A 178 -1.52 12.16 -13.54
N THR A 179 -0.50 12.00 -14.37
CA THR A 179 0.44 10.89 -14.27
C THR A 179 1.76 11.36 -13.65
N ALA A 180 2.32 10.58 -12.73
CA ALA A 180 3.61 10.86 -12.12
C ALA A 180 4.57 9.68 -12.25
N GLU A 181 5.86 9.97 -12.41
CA GLU A 181 6.93 8.97 -12.28
C GLU A 181 7.33 8.88 -10.82
N LEU A 182 7.05 7.72 -10.21
CA LEU A 182 7.40 7.42 -8.82
C LEU A 182 8.44 6.31 -8.80
N SER A 183 9.33 6.34 -7.80
CA SER A 183 10.33 5.29 -7.66
C SER A 183 9.69 3.91 -7.50
N PRO A 184 10.20 2.86 -8.17
CA PRO A 184 9.77 1.48 -7.91
C PRO A 184 10.14 1.00 -6.50
N THR A 185 10.93 1.75 -5.72
CA THR A 185 11.21 1.42 -4.32
C THR A 185 10.19 2.02 -3.35
N ASP A 186 9.40 3.01 -3.78
CA ASP A 186 8.34 3.63 -2.99
C ASP A 186 7.02 2.89 -3.20
N PHE A 187 6.40 2.39 -2.12
CA PHE A 187 5.11 1.71 -2.20
C PHE A 187 4.01 2.56 -2.86
N LEU A 188 4.11 3.89 -2.87
CA LEU A 188 3.14 4.74 -3.59
C LEU A 188 3.13 4.47 -5.11
N GLY A 189 4.27 4.09 -5.69
CA GLY A 189 4.42 3.80 -7.12
C GLY A 189 4.67 2.34 -7.45
N HIS A 190 5.20 1.56 -6.50
CA HIS A 190 5.69 0.20 -6.73
C HIS A 190 4.65 -0.72 -7.39
N PHE A 191 3.41 -0.76 -6.87
CA PHE A 191 2.41 -1.66 -7.42
C PHE A 191 1.96 -1.29 -8.84
N ALA A 192 2.08 -0.02 -9.25
CA ALA A 192 1.86 0.35 -10.64
C ALA A 192 2.95 -0.24 -11.55
N HIS A 193 4.21 -0.28 -11.08
CA HIS A 193 5.31 -0.93 -11.80
C HIS A 193 5.13 -2.45 -11.90
N GLU A 194 4.46 -3.04 -10.90
CA GLU A 194 3.98 -4.43 -10.93
C GLU A 194 2.66 -4.58 -11.69
N GLY A 195 2.20 -3.58 -12.45
CA GLY A 195 1.02 -3.70 -13.32
C GLY A 195 -0.33 -3.69 -12.60
N TYR A 196 -0.41 -3.23 -11.35
CA TYR A 196 -1.69 -3.02 -10.65
C TYR A 196 -2.19 -1.58 -10.82
N PRO A 197 -3.45 -1.38 -11.25
CA PRO A 197 -4.02 -0.03 -11.33
C PRO A 197 -3.99 0.66 -9.97
N THR A 198 -3.24 1.75 -9.89
CA THR A 198 -2.95 2.45 -8.64
C THR A 198 -3.29 3.93 -8.76
N ILE A 199 -4.01 4.46 -7.78
CA ILE A 199 -4.25 5.89 -7.59
C ILE A 199 -3.51 6.32 -6.33
N VAL A 200 -2.78 7.41 -6.40
CA VAL A 200 -2.21 8.07 -5.23
C VAL A 200 -3.02 9.33 -4.97
N MET A 201 -3.55 9.46 -3.76
CA MET A 201 -4.25 10.66 -3.31
C MET A 201 -3.52 11.30 -2.13
N THR A 202 -3.09 12.53 -2.31
CA THR A 202 -2.53 13.34 -1.23
C THR A 202 -3.64 14.14 -0.54
N ILE A 203 -3.59 14.22 0.78
CA ILE A 203 -4.67 14.78 1.61
C ILE A 203 -4.09 15.84 2.55
N PRO A 204 -4.62 17.08 2.56
CA PRO A 204 -4.27 18.09 3.54
C PRO A 204 -4.48 17.60 4.98
N ARG A 205 -3.55 17.90 5.89
CA ARG A 205 -3.58 17.40 7.28
C ARG A 205 -4.81 17.87 8.06
N GLU A 206 -5.36 19.00 7.68
CA GLU A 206 -6.54 19.64 8.25
C GLU A 206 -7.86 19.16 7.65
N SER A 207 -7.84 18.30 6.62
CA SER A 207 -9.05 17.77 5.99
C SER A 207 -9.92 17.00 6.98
N GLY A 208 -11.23 17.28 6.94
CA GLY A 208 -12.21 16.59 7.77
C GLY A 208 -12.51 15.17 7.29
N LEU A 209 -12.93 14.30 8.20
CA LEU A 209 -13.25 12.90 7.90
C LEU A 209 -14.30 12.76 6.79
N TYR A 210 -15.30 13.65 6.77
CA TYR A 210 -16.34 13.68 5.74
C TYR A 210 -15.75 13.85 4.33
N GLU A 211 -14.84 14.82 4.15
CA GLU A 211 -14.24 15.10 2.83
C GLU A 211 -13.37 13.92 2.36
N ILE A 212 -12.54 13.39 3.27
CA ILE A 212 -11.65 12.26 2.99
C ILE A 212 -12.46 11.06 2.51
N THR A 213 -13.47 10.67 3.28
CA THR A 213 -14.32 9.51 2.97
C THR A 213 -15.12 9.71 1.68
N GLN A 214 -15.68 10.91 1.46
CA GLN A 214 -16.39 11.22 0.23
C GLN A 214 -15.52 11.03 -1.01
N ARG A 215 -14.28 11.56 -1.01
CA ARG A 215 -13.37 11.44 -2.15
C ARG A 215 -12.98 9.99 -2.41
N ILE A 216 -12.70 9.21 -1.37
CA ILE A 216 -12.39 7.77 -1.50
C ILE A 216 -13.57 7.02 -2.13
N ILE A 217 -14.80 7.29 -1.68
CA ILE A 217 -16.00 6.65 -2.22
C ILE A 217 -16.19 6.99 -3.71
N GLN A 218 -15.87 8.21 -4.11
CA GLN A 218 -15.95 8.66 -5.50
C GLN A 218 -14.89 8.00 -6.40
N LEU A 219 -13.72 7.67 -5.85
CA LEU A 219 -12.67 6.97 -6.60
C LEU A 219 -13.03 5.51 -6.89
N ILE A 220 -13.80 4.86 -6.01
CA ILE A 220 -14.28 3.48 -6.24
C ILE A 220 -15.61 3.55 -7.00
N ARG A 221 -15.47 3.73 -8.30
CA ARG A 221 -16.53 3.69 -9.32
C ARG A 221 -16.06 2.83 -10.49
N ASP A 222 -16.83 2.78 -11.57
CA ASP A 222 -16.31 2.22 -12.81
C ASP A 222 -15.34 3.23 -13.45
N TYR A 223 -14.17 2.77 -13.88
CA TYR A 223 -13.09 3.58 -14.45
C TYR A 223 -12.47 2.87 -15.66
N ASN A 224 -11.81 3.66 -16.52
CA ASN A 224 -11.05 3.14 -17.66
C ASN A 224 -9.56 3.12 -17.32
N VAL A 225 -8.91 1.98 -17.56
CA VAL A 225 -7.46 1.79 -17.35
C VAL A 225 -6.76 1.69 -18.69
N LYS A 226 -5.65 2.42 -18.84
CA LYS A 226 -4.72 2.29 -19.96
C LYS A 226 -3.33 1.97 -19.44
N HIS A 227 -2.64 1.06 -20.13
CA HIS A 227 -1.26 0.69 -19.86
C HIS A 227 -0.38 1.22 -20.99
N GLU A 228 0.79 1.74 -20.64
CA GLU A 228 1.83 2.05 -21.63
C GLU A 228 2.41 0.75 -22.20
N GLU A 229 2.69 0.72 -23.50
CA GLU A 229 3.35 -0.41 -24.15
C GLU A 229 4.84 -0.44 -23.79
N ILE A 230 5.35 -1.62 -23.46
CA ILE A 230 6.72 -1.78 -22.97
C ILE A 230 7.39 -2.91 -23.72
N LYS A 231 8.65 -2.69 -24.11
CA LYS A 231 9.47 -3.72 -24.75
C LYS A 231 9.95 -4.74 -23.72
N PRO A 232 9.80 -6.05 -24.01
CA PRO A 232 10.26 -7.08 -23.10
C PRO A 232 11.78 -7.11 -23.03
N LEU A 233 12.29 -7.14 -21.80
CA LEU A 233 13.72 -7.22 -21.48
C LEU A 233 14.00 -8.46 -20.65
N GLU A 234 15.17 -9.05 -20.90
CA GLU A 234 15.81 -10.04 -20.07
C GLU A 234 17.12 -9.47 -19.53
N LEU A 235 17.41 -9.75 -18.27
CA LEU A 235 18.60 -9.27 -17.58
C LEU A 235 19.43 -10.45 -17.09
N VAL A 236 20.74 -10.42 -17.34
CA VAL A 236 21.69 -11.38 -16.80
C VAL A 236 22.61 -10.67 -15.82
N ILE A 237 22.65 -11.15 -14.58
CA ILE A 237 23.48 -10.57 -13.51
C ILE A 237 24.41 -11.62 -12.92
N ARG A 238 25.59 -11.19 -12.45
CA ARG A 238 26.47 -11.98 -11.58
C ARG A 238 26.17 -11.66 -10.12
N VAL A 239 26.03 -12.70 -9.31
CA VAL A 239 25.80 -12.59 -7.88
C VAL A 239 27.05 -13.01 -7.13
N ASP A 240 27.64 -12.09 -6.37
CA ASP A 240 28.81 -12.36 -5.53
C ASP A 240 28.43 -12.67 -4.06
N GLY A 241 27.12 -12.76 -3.76
CA GLY A 241 26.55 -13.01 -2.42
C GLY A 241 25.49 -14.11 -2.36
N ASP A 242 24.50 -13.98 -1.48
CA ASP A 242 23.44 -14.97 -1.27
C ASP A 242 22.43 -14.98 -2.44
N ILE A 243 22.74 -15.81 -3.44
CA ILE A 243 21.92 -16.01 -4.63
C ILE A 243 20.51 -16.49 -4.33
N ASN A 244 20.30 -17.26 -3.25
CA ASN A 244 18.99 -17.79 -2.90
C ASN A 244 18.09 -16.69 -2.36
N ASN A 245 18.63 -15.82 -1.49
CA ASN A 245 17.89 -14.68 -0.97
C ASN A 245 17.45 -13.73 -2.10
N ILE A 246 18.38 -13.35 -2.99
CA ILE A 246 18.10 -12.47 -4.12
C ILE A 246 17.06 -13.10 -5.06
N THR A 247 17.20 -14.39 -5.36
CA THR A 247 16.24 -15.14 -6.18
C THR A 247 14.84 -15.13 -5.55
N ASN A 248 14.75 -15.33 -4.23
CA ASN A 248 13.46 -15.34 -3.54
C ASN A 248 12.79 -13.97 -3.58
N ILE A 249 13.55 -12.89 -3.38
CA ILE A 249 13.02 -11.51 -3.46
C ILE A 249 12.47 -11.23 -4.86
N PHE A 250 13.25 -11.49 -5.91
CA PHE A 250 12.76 -11.25 -7.28
C PHE A 250 11.54 -12.11 -7.66
N ARG A 251 11.44 -13.34 -7.12
CA ARG A 251 10.24 -14.17 -7.31
C ARG A 251 9.01 -13.62 -6.61
N LEU A 252 9.15 -12.95 -5.47
CA LEU A 252 8.02 -12.28 -4.81
C LEU A 252 7.44 -11.17 -5.70
N HIS A 253 8.31 -10.45 -6.42
CA HIS A 253 7.93 -9.48 -7.45
C HIS A 253 7.46 -10.12 -8.77
N GLY A 254 7.23 -11.44 -8.80
CA GLY A 254 6.67 -12.15 -9.95
C GLY A 254 7.61 -12.30 -11.15
N PHE A 255 8.91 -12.08 -10.98
CA PHE A 255 9.89 -12.35 -12.02
C PHE A 255 10.15 -13.86 -12.18
N LEU A 256 10.46 -14.25 -13.41
CA LEU A 256 10.92 -15.59 -13.76
C LEU A 256 12.44 -15.62 -13.65
N ILE A 257 12.96 -16.46 -12.75
CA ILE A 257 14.39 -16.51 -12.43
C ILE A 257 15.00 -17.84 -12.85
N GLY A 258 15.96 -17.79 -13.77
CA GLY A 258 16.88 -18.88 -14.09
C GLY A 258 18.18 -18.71 -13.32
N VAL A 259 18.76 -19.82 -12.84
CA VAL A 259 20.04 -19.84 -12.12
C VAL A 259 21.04 -20.66 -12.93
N ASP A 260 22.20 -20.09 -13.23
CA ASP A 260 23.31 -20.77 -13.91
C ASP A 260 24.63 -20.46 -13.19
N GLY A 261 25.07 -21.39 -12.33
CA GLY A 261 26.22 -21.17 -11.45
C GLY A 261 26.00 -19.98 -10.50
N ASN A 262 26.83 -18.94 -10.62
CA ASN A 262 26.69 -17.67 -9.89
C ASN A 262 25.96 -16.57 -10.69
N LYS A 263 25.36 -16.92 -11.84
CA LYS A 263 24.58 -16.00 -12.67
C LYS A 263 23.09 -16.19 -12.42
N LEU A 264 22.37 -15.08 -12.40
CA LEU A 264 20.91 -15.06 -12.43
C LEU A 264 20.44 -14.48 -13.76
N ILE A 265 19.48 -15.17 -14.38
CA ILE A 265 18.76 -14.70 -15.57
C ILE A 265 17.37 -14.29 -15.11
N ILE A 266 17.09 -13.00 -15.14
CA ILE A 266 15.85 -12.38 -14.69
C ILE A 266 15.01 -12.03 -15.91
N ARG A 267 13.80 -12.57 -15.97
CA ARG A 267 12.79 -12.27 -17.00
C ARG A 267 11.54 -11.75 -16.35
N ALA A 268 10.90 -10.77 -16.97
CA ALA A 268 9.57 -10.34 -16.59
C ALA A 268 8.51 -10.91 -17.52
N ASN A 269 7.29 -11.05 -17.01
CA ASN A 269 6.11 -11.19 -17.86
C ASN A 269 5.58 -9.80 -18.22
N GLU A 270 4.59 -9.73 -19.11
CA GLU A 270 3.99 -8.46 -19.56
C GLU A 270 3.59 -7.54 -18.40
N LYS A 271 3.09 -8.11 -17.31
CA LYS A 271 2.61 -7.36 -16.14
C LYS A 271 3.72 -6.65 -15.38
N ASN A 272 4.88 -7.30 -15.24
CA ASN A 272 5.97 -6.81 -14.38
C ASN A 272 7.15 -6.26 -15.20
N GLN A 273 6.99 -6.16 -16.52
CA GLN A 273 8.04 -5.70 -17.42
C GLN A 273 8.46 -4.26 -17.12
N PHE A 274 7.50 -3.39 -16.77
CA PHE A 274 7.83 -2.02 -16.41
C PHE A 274 8.74 -1.98 -15.18
N LEU A 275 8.45 -2.77 -14.15
CA LEU A 275 9.30 -2.86 -12.97
C LEU A 275 10.73 -3.24 -13.37
N LEU A 276 10.92 -4.30 -14.16
CA LEU A 276 12.27 -4.71 -14.59
C LEU A 276 12.99 -3.59 -15.33
N ASN A 277 12.32 -2.92 -16.27
CA ASN A 277 12.91 -1.81 -17.01
C ASN A 277 13.32 -0.67 -16.08
N SER A 278 12.42 -0.23 -15.19
CA SER A 278 12.72 0.84 -14.23
C SER A 278 13.86 0.47 -13.28
N LEU A 279 13.97 -0.80 -12.90
CA LEU A 279 15.06 -1.31 -12.07
C LEU A 279 16.42 -1.26 -12.79
N ILE A 280 16.45 -1.54 -14.09
CA ILE A 280 17.65 -1.45 -14.94
C ILE A 280 18.02 0.01 -15.19
N ASP A 281 17.07 0.82 -15.68
CA ASP A 281 17.29 2.20 -16.10
C ASP A 281 17.79 3.10 -14.96
N ASN A 282 17.38 2.80 -13.73
CA ASN A 282 17.78 3.55 -12.53
C ASN A 282 18.92 2.88 -11.74
N ASN A 283 19.53 1.84 -12.28
CA ASN A 283 20.57 1.03 -11.63
C ASN A 283 20.24 0.56 -10.20
N LEU A 284 18.98 0.19 -9.95
CA LEU A 284 18.52 -0.17 -8.62
C LEU A 284 18.91 -1.60 -8.25
N ILE A 285 19.12 -2.46 -9.25
CA ILE A 285 19.47 -3.87 -9.03
C ILE A 285 20.86 -3.97 -8.41
N GLU A 286 21.87 -3.33 -9.00
CA GLU A 286 23.23 -3.32 -8.44
C GLU A 286 23.25 -2.62 -7.07
N HIS A 287 22.54 -1.49 -6.95
CA HIS A 287 22.50 -0.70 -5.72
C HIS A 287 21.94 -1.48 -4.52
N TYR A 288 20.83 -2.21 -4.69
CA TYR A 288 20.15 -2.87 -3.57
C TYR A 288 20.60 -4.31 -3.33
N PHE A 289 21.10 -5.01 -4.35
CA PHE A 289 21.39 -6.45 -4.25
C PHE A 289 22.88 -6.80 -4.31
N ASN A 290 23.78 -5.82 -4.46
CA ASN A 290 25.23 -6.05 -4.56
C ASN A 290 25.58 -7.12 -5.61
N VAL A 291 25.12 -6.86 -6.83
CA VAL A 291 25.29 -7.70 -8.02
C VAL A 291 25.90 -6.88 -9.13
N GLU A 292 26.46 -7.54 -10.15
CA GLU A 292 26.98 -6.90 -11.37
C GLU A 292 26.08 -7.25 -12.55
N ILE A 293 25.59 -6.25 -13.28
CA ILE A 293 24.84 -6.47 -14.52
C ILE A 293 25.83 -6.85 -15.63
N LEU A 294 25.66 -8.05 -16.20
CA LEU A 294 26.52 -8.55 -17.27
C LEU A 294 25.93 -8.22 -18.64
N GLU A 295 24.64 -8.50 -18.85
CA GLU A 295 23.98 -8.41 -20.15
C GLU A 295 22.52 -7.97 -20.00
N VAL A 296 22.03 -7.18 -20.96
CA VAL A 296 20.62 -6.82 -21.12
C VAL A 296 20.18 -7.21 -22.52
N HIS A 297 19.19 -8.09 -22.63
CA HIS A 297 18.66 -8.59 -23.90
C HIS A 297 17.28 -8.02 -24.18
N LEU A 298 17.05 -7.58 -25.42
CA LEU A 298 15.70 -7.35 -25.95
C LEU A 298 15.11 -8.69 -26.39
N GLN A 299 13.88 -8.99 -25.97
CA GLN A 299 13.15 -10.17 -26.42
C GLN A 299 12.28 -9.88 -27.65
#